data_AF-A0A939UJM8-F1
#
_entry.id   AF-A0A939UJM8-F1
#
_cell.length_a   1.000
_cell.length_b   1.000
_cell.length_c   1.000
_cell.angle_alpha   90.00
_cell.angle_beta   90.00
_cell.angle_gamma   90.00
#
_symmetry.space_group_name_H-M   'P 1'
#
loop_
_entity.id
_entity.type
_entity.pdbx_description
1 polymer ?
#
loop_
_entity_poly.entity_id
_entity_poly.type
_entity_poly.pdbx_seq_one_letter_code
_entity_poly.pdbx_strand_id
1 'polypeptide(L)' 'MKPFKNKLYLSSPTMHGEELKYMTEAYKTNWMSTVGANINEIEKQVAEKIGVNYAVALSAGTASLHLAMKLAGITKGTK' A
#
# COMPACT_ATOMS: atom_id res chain seq x y z
N MET A 1 5.70 37.50 -6.10
CA MET A 1 5.14 36.30 -6.77
C MET A 1 3.62 36.36 -6.62
N LYS A 2 2.84 36.27 -7.70
CA LYS A 2 1.37 36.34 -7.61
C LYS A 2 0.82 34.97 -7.17
N PRO A 3 -0.12 34.89 -6.21
CA PRO A 3 -0.72 33.63 -5.81
C PRO A 3 -1.54 33.02 -6.97
N PHE A 4 -1.61 31.69 -7.02
CA PHE A 4 -2.43 30.99 -8.01
C PHE A 4 -3.92 31.30 -7.80
N LYS A 5 -4.65 31.44 -8.91
CA LYS A 5 -6.10 31.72 -8.89
C LYS A 5 -6.91 30.59 -8.28
N ASN A 6 -6.46 29.35 -8.47
CA ASN A 6 -7.08 28.14 -7.93
C ASN A 6 -6.10 27.38 -7.03
N LYS A 7 -6.64 26.57 -6.12
CA LYS A 7 -5.83 25.71 -5.26
C LYS A 7 -5.04 24.71 -6.12
N LEU A 8 -3.72 24.77 -6.02
CA LEU A 8 -2.81 23.84 -6.68
C LEU A 8 -2.48 22.71 -5.70
N TYR A 9 -2.90 21.49 -6.03
CA TYR A 9 -2.51 20.30 -5.27
C TYR A 9 -1.16 19.79 -5.78
N LEU A 10 -0.26 19.42 -4.87
CA LEU A 10 1.05 18.87 -5.25
C LEU A 10 0.95 17.42 -5.74
N SER A 11 0.06 16.64 -5.12
CA SER A 11 -0.12 15.22 -5.42
C SER A 11 -1.55 14.79 -5.06
N SER A 12 -2.52 15.18 -5.87
CA SER A 12 -3.88 14.67 -5.74
C SER A 12 -3.95 13.20 -6.14
N PRO A 13 -4.77 12.38 -5.47
CA PRO A 13 -5.07 11.04 -5.97
C PRO A 13 -5.57 11.09 -7.41
N THR A 14 -5.04 10.22 -8.27
CA THR A 14 -5.49 10.08 -9.66
C THR A 14 -6.16 8.72 -9.79
N MET A 15 -7.45 8.73 -10.11
CA MET A 15 -8.23 7.51 -10.33
C MET A 15 -8.21 7.17 -11.82
N HIS A 16 -7.83 5.94 -12.16
CA HIS A 16 -7.74 5.46 -13.55
C HIS A 16 -8.99 4.67 -13.97
N GLY A 17 -9.89 4.38 -13.03
CA GLY A 17 -11.22 3.78 -13.24
C GLY A 17 -11.31 2.32 -12.78
N GLU A 18 -10.22 1.56 -12.90
CA GLU A 18 -10.19 0.15 -12.51
C GLU A 18 -10.25 -0.05 -10.99
N GLU A 19 -9.84 0.95 -10.20
CA GLU A 19 -9.84 0.85 -8.75
C GLU A 19 -11.24 0.54 -8.19
N LEU A 20 -12.28 1.13 -8.79
CA LEU A 20 -13.67 0.87 -8.38
C LEU A 20 -14.11 -0.55 -8.70
N LYS A 21 -13.62 -1.13 -9.80
CA LYS A 21 -13.89 -2.52 -10.18
C LYS A 21 -13.34 -3.47 -9.11
N TYR A 22 -12.07 -3.32 -8.73
CA TYR A 22 -11.44 -4.19 -7.72
C TYR A 22 -12.10 -4.06 -6.34
N MET A 23 -12.53 -2.85 -5.97
CA MET A 23 -13.31 -2.63 -4.75
C MET A 23 -14.67 -3.32 -4.79
N THR A 24 -15.36 -3.24 -5.93
CA THR A 24 -16.67 -3.88 -6.14
C THR A 24 -16.55 -5.41 -6.11
N GLU A 25 -15.49 -5.96 -6.68
CA GLU A 25 -15.20 -7.40 -6.64
C GLU A 25 -14.97 -7.87 -5.20
N ALA A 26 -14.10 -7.20 -4.44
CA ALA A 26 -13.86 -7.53 -3.03
C ALA A 26 -15.15 -7.50 -2.19
N TYR A 27 -16.01 -6.50 -2.43
CA TYR A 27 -17.32 -6.40 -1.79
C TYR A 27 -18.22 -7.58 -2.16
N LYS A 28 -18.37 -7.89 -3.45
CA LYS A 28 -19.22 -9.00 -3.93
C LYS A 28 -18.76 -10.36 -3.46
N THR A 29 -17.45 -10.56 -3.34
CA THR A 29 -16.85 -11.82 -2.85
C THR A 29 -16.81 -11.90 -1.33
N ASN A 30 -17.36 -10.90 -0.61
CA ASN A 30 -17.36 -10.80 0.84
C ASN A 30 -15.95 -10.82 1.48
N TRP A 31 -14.95 -10.29 0.76
CA TRP A 31 -13.56 -10.20 1.20
C TRP A 31 -13.18 -8.74 1.49
N MET A 32 -14.01 -8.06 2.28
CA MET A 32 -13.75 -6.70 2.77
C MET A 32 -13.01 -6.76 4.11
N SER A 33 -11.83 -7.38 4.10
CA SER A 33 -11.03 -7.70 5.29
C SER A 33 -9.53 -7.55 5.00
N THR A 34 -8.69 -7.83 5.99
CA THR A 34 -7.22 -7.87 5.86
C THR A 34 -6.70 -9.11 5.13
N VAL A 35 -7.60 -9.87 4.49
CA VAL A 35 -7.32 -11.05 3.67
C VAL A 35 -8.20 -10.96 2.43
N GLY A 36 -7.65 -11.32 1.27
CA GLY A 36 -8.43 -11.35 0.03
C GLY A 36 -7.56 -11.40 -1.22
N ALA A 37 -8.18 -11.70 -2.36
CA ALA A 37 -7.49 -11.85 -3.65
C ALA A 37 -6.70 -10.60 -4.04
N ASN A 38 -7.26 -9.40 -3.81
CA ASN A 38 -6.58 -8.14 -4.12
C ASN A 38 -5.27 -7.95 -3.33
N ILE A 39 -5.22 -8.46 -2.09
CA ILE A 39 -4.02 -8.39 -1.24
C ILE A 39 -2.95 -9.35 -1.76
N ASN A 40 -3.34 -10.60 -2.06
CA ASN A 40 -2.41 -11.59 -2.60
C ASN A 40 -1.80 -11.12 -3.93
N GLU A 41 -2.64 -10.52 -4.78
CA GLU A 41 -2.22 -10.07 -6.10
C GLU A 41 -1.29 -8.85 -6.03
N ILE A 42 -1.57 -7.87 -5.15
CA ILE A 42 -0.66 -6.72 -5.00
C ILE A 42 0.69 -7.13 -4.40
N GLU A 43 0.72 -8.08 -3.44
CA GLU A 43 1.97 -8.63 -2.90
C GLU A 43 2.80 -9.29 -4.00
N LYS A 44 2.17 -10.13 -4.82
CA LYS A 44 2.83 -10.77 -5.97
C LYS A 44 3.37 -9.75 -6.96
N GLN A 45 2.52 -8.81 -7.42
CA GLN A 45 2.93 -7.81 -8.42
C GLN A 45 4.05 -6.91 -7.91
N VAL A 46 4.02 -6.51 -6.63
CA VAL A 46 5.09 -5.70 -6.03
C VAL A 46 6.39 -6.49 -5.94
N ALA A 47 6.33 -7.77 -5.53
CA ALA A 47 7.51 -8.64 -5.48
C ALA A 47 8.15 -8.81 -6.86
N GLU A 48 7.33 -9.07 -7.89
CA GLU A 48 7.77 -9.17 -9.29
C GLU A 48 8.35 -7.86 -9.80
N LYS A 49 7.69 -6.73 -9.51
CA LYS A 49 8.10 -5.40 -9.97
C LYS A 49 9.47 -4.98 -9.40
N ILE A 50 9.73 -5.30 -8.14
CA ILE A 50 10.97 -4.96 -7.44
C ILE A 50 12.07 -5.99 -7.72
N GLY A 51 11.71 -7.24 -8.04
CA GLY A 51 12.65 -8.34 -8.25
C GLY A 51 13.07 -9.03 -6.95
N VAL A 52 12.14 -9.16 -6.00
CA VAL A 52 12.34 -9.86 -4.73
C VAL A 52 11.44 -11.10 -4.66
N ASN A 53 11.81 -12.05 -3.81
CA ASN A 53 11.05 -13.30 -3.69
C ASN A 53 9.69 -13.11 -3.00
N TYR A 54 9.58 -12.15 -2.09
CA TYR A 54 8.40 -11.95 -1.24
C TYR A 54 8.14 -10.48 -0.98
N ALA A 55 6.86 -10.11 -0.89
CA ALA A 55 6.38 -8.83 -0.39
C ALA A 55 5.22 -9.08 0.59
N VAL A 56 5.02 -8.17 1.53
CA VAL A 56 3.95 -8.25 2.54
C VAL A 56 3.22 -6.91 2.58
N ALA A 57 1.91 -6.92 2.36
CA ALA A 57 1.07 -5.74 2.39
C ALA A 57 0.71 -5.37 3.83
N LEU A 58 0.84 -4.09 4.16
CA LEU A 58 0.54 -3.55 5.49
C LEU A 58 -0.27 -2.26 5.37
N SER A 59 -0.89 -1.84 6.47
CA SER A 59 -1.81 -0.69 6.49
C SER A 59 -1.15 0.66 6.15
N ALA A 60 0.17 0.78 6.36
CA ALA A 60 0.93 2.00 6.07
C ALA A 60 2.44 1.72 5.95
N GLY A 61 3.17 2.67 5.36
CA GLY A 61 4.64 2.64 5.31
C GLY A 61 5.29 2.60 6.70
N THR A 62 4.76 3.34 7.67
CA THR A 62 5.26 3.32 9.05
C THR A 62 5.10 1.95 9.71
N ALA A 63 3.98 1.25 9.47
CA ALA A 63 3.77 -0.10 9.96
C ALA A 63 4.77 -1.09 9.33
N SER A 64 5.09 -0.88 8.05
CA SER A 64 6.08 -1.68 7.31
C SER A 64 7.48 -1.56 7.92
N LEU A 65 7.93 -0.33 8.19
CA LEU A 65 9.21 -0.10 8.84
C LEU A 65 9.22 -0.65 10.27
N HIS A 66 8.14 -0.46 11.02
CA HIS A 66 8.04 -0.98 12.39
C HIS A 66 8.14 -2.52 12.41
N LEU A 67 7.44 -3.22 11.52
CA LEU A 67 7.53 -4.67 11.43
C LEU A 67 8.94 -5.12 11.00
N ALA A 68 9.53 -4.45 10.00
CA ALA A 68 10.88 -4.76 9.54
C ALA A 68 11.92 -4.65 10.67
N MET A 69 11.88 -3.58 11.47
CA MET A 69 12.77 -3.40 12.61
C MET A 69 12.57 -4.47 13.68
N LYS A 70 11.31 -4.84 13.98
CA LYS A 70 11.00 -5.92 14.92
C LYS A 70 11.55 -7.26 14.45
N LEU A 71 11.38 -7.59 13.16
CA LEU A 71 11.86 -8.85 12.59
C LEU A 71 13.38 -8.91 12.47
N ALA A 72 14.05 -7.75 12.31
CA ALA A 72 15.50 -7.64 12.37
C ALA A 72 16.07 -7.78 13.79
N GLY A 73 15.22 -7.94 14.81
CA GLY A 73 15.65 -8.11 16.21
C GLY A 73 16.13 -6.81 16.87
N ILE A 74 15.80 -5.65 16.31
CA ILE A 74 16.17 -4.35 16.86
C ILE A 74 15.38 -4.12 18.16
N THR A 75 16.10 -3.82 19.23
CA THR A 75 15.53 -3.49 20.54
C THR A 75 16.02 -2.13 21.00
N LYS A 76 15.47 -1.64 22.12
CA LYS A 76 15.89 -0.36 22.68
C LYS A 76 17.39 -0.41 23.02
N GLY A 77 18.16 0.49 22.43
CA GLY A 77 19.61 0.58 22.64
C GLY A 77 20.46 -0.13 21.58
N THR A 78 19.83 -0.85 20.64
CA THR A 78 20.51 -1.29 19.43
C THR A 78 20.86 -0.07 18.57
N LYS A 79 22.13 0.05 18.16
CA LYS A 79 22.62 1.10 17.26
C LYS A 79 22.54 0.63 15.81
#